data_AF-A0AAE6FVG5-F1
#
_entry.id   AF-A0AAE6FVG5-F1
#
_cell.length_a   1.000
_cell.length_b   1.000
_cell.length_c   1.000
_cell.angle_alpha   90.00
_cell.angle_beta   90.00
_cell.angle_gamma   90.00
#
_symmetry.space_group_name_H-M   'P 1'
#
loop_
_entity.id
_entity.type
_entity.pdbx_description
1 polymer ?
#
loop_
_entity_poly.entity_id
_entity_poly.type
_entity_poly.pdbx_seq_one_letter_code
_entity_poly.pdbx_strand_id
1 'polypeptide(L)'
;MHLGATLRLLRTDAGLSLRDLARRIGVSSAYLSRVENGVDAPPTPERLSAIARELRVPSSLLMDVANRMSPSVAAYLEEVPGAGALFLDIAQRRLSGLQLARVRDFLDAEFPVPQGRRDAAVPPLAPLLAPERVVLQLSCAGWDDVLDVAAERLASSRPGAEVARVVDGLRRHREESSCAVGGGVAVPHAFLPGAVPTVALVTLATPLAGDTPDGKPLRVVVAVLDAERGGPQLVRLAHLARLAAHGLADRLVGLSQPAQVLSSLAELEALR
;
A
#
# COMPACT_ATOMS: atom_id res chain seq x y z
N MET A 1 -11.51 6.08 5.40
CA MET A 1 -10.25 5.48 5.90
C MET A 1 -10.47 3.97 5.96
N HIS A 2 -9.59 3.19 5.34
CA HIS A 2 -9.86 1.79 4.98
C HIS A 2 -8.87 0.81 5.62
N LEU A 3 -8.35 1.20 6.79
CA LEU A 3 -7.40 0.39 7.56
C LEU A 3 -7.89 -1.05 7.79
N GLY A 4 -9.18 -1.23 8.09
CA GLY A 4 -9.75 -2.56 8.30
C GLY A 4 -9.53 -3.50 7.11
N ALA A 5 -9.76 -3.02 5.90
CA ALA A 5 -9.54 -3.79 4.68
C ALA A 5 -8.05 -4.06 4.43
N THR A 6 -7.18 -3.09 4.72
CA THR A 6 -5.72 -3.29 4.67
C THR A 6 -5.27 -4.38 5.65
N LEU A 7 -5.75 -4.36 6.89
CA LEU A 7 -5.43 -5.38 7.89
C LEU A 7 -5.93 -6.75 7.45
N ARG A 8 -7.16 -6.83 6.92
CA ARG A 8 -7.73 -8.06 6.38
C ARG A 8 -6.86 -8.61 5.26
N LEU A 9 -6.54 -7.79 4.26
CA LEU A 9 -5.68 -8.15 3.12
C LEU A 9 -4.35 -8.75 3.60
N LEU A 10 -3.59 -7.98 4.39
CA LEU A 10 -2.28 -8.41 4.89
C LEU A 10 -2.37 -9.67 5.75
N ARG A 11 -3.39 -9.79 6.60
CA ARG A 11 -3.60 -10.99 7.42
C ARG A 11 -3.86 -12.21 6.57
N THR A 12 -4.76 -12.12 5.58
CA THR A 12 -5.09 -13.23 4.69
C THR A 12 -3.91 -13.64 3.83
N ASP A 13 -3.13 -12.68 3.32
CA ASP A 13 -1.95 -12.96 2.50
C ASP A 13 -0.78 -13.51 3.32
N ALA A 14 -0.71 -13.19 4.61
CA ALA A 14 0.19 -13.82 5.56
C ALA A 14 -0.24 -15.25 5.95
N GLY A 15 -1.38 -15.74 5.46
CA GLY A 15 -1.93 -17.05 5.78
C GLY A 15 -2.47 -17.17 7.21
N LEU A 16 -2.79 -16.05 7.86
CA LEU A 16 -3.26 -16.03 9.24
C LEU A 16 -4.79 -16.02 9.30
N SER A 17 -5.38 -16.88 10.13
CA SER A 17 -6.80 -16.76 10.46
C SER A 17 -7.04 -15.55 11.38
N LEU A 18 -8.29 -15.09 11.44
CA LEU A 18 -8.71 -14.07 12.42
C LEU A 18 -8.38 -14.50 13.86
N ARG A 19 -8.57 -15.78 14.19
CA ARG A 19 -8.29 -16.33 15.52
C ARG A 19 -6.80 -16.34 15.82
N ASP A 20 -5.97 -16.67 14.83
CA ASP A 20 -4.52 -16.69 15.00
C ASP A 20 -3.96 -15.32 15.26
N LEU A 21 -4.28 -14.33 14.43
CA LEU A 21 -3.78 -12.97 14.63
C LEU A 21 -4.29 -12.38 15.95
N ALA A 22 -5.58 -12.53 16.25
CA ALA A 22 -6.19 -12.02 17.48
C ALA A 22 -5.51 -12.60 18.74
N ARG A 23 -5.25 -13.91 18.75
CA ARG A 23 -4.52 -14.57 19.85
C ARG A 23 -3.11 -14.01 20.02
N ARG A 24 -2.37 -13.79 18.93
CA ARG A 24 -0.98 -13.30 18.99
C ARG A 24 -0.86 -11.86 19.46
N ILE A 25 -1.86 -11.02 19.19
CA ILE A 25 -1.89 -9.62 19.65
C ILE A 25 -2.71 -9.42 20.94
N GLY A 26 -3.20 -10.50 21.57
CA GLY A 26 -3.90 -10.45 22.85
C GLY A 26 -5.29 -9.80 22.81
N VAL A 27 -6.05 -9.97 21.73
CA VAL A 27 -7.43 -9.45 21.58
C VAL A 27 -8.41 -10.56 21.19
N SER A 28 -9.72 -10.29 21.24
CA SER A 28 -10.73 -11.25 20.77
C SER A 28 -10.82 -11.26 19.24
N SER A 29 -11.13 -12.43 18.66
CA SER A 29 -11.38 -12.54 17.21
C SER A 29 -12.59 -11.72 16.75
N ALA A 30 -13.57 -11.52 17.64
CA ALA A 30 -14.73 -10.66 17.40
C ALA A 30 -14.32 -9.19 17.26
N TYR A 31 -13.46 -8.68 18.16
CA TYR A 31 -12.90 -7.33 18.04
C TYR A 31 -12.14 -7.15 16.73
N LEU A 32 -11.22 -8.07 16.41
CA LEU A 32 -10.43 -7.97 15.18
C LEU A 32 -11.32 -8.00 13.93
N SER A 33 -12.36 -8.84 13.92
CA SER A 33 -13.33 -8.88 12.84
C SER A 33 -14.11 -7.57 12.67
N ARG A 34 -14.55 -6.93 13.77
CA ARG A 34 -15.22 -5.62 13.69
C ARG A 34 -14.29 -4.53 13.17
N VAL A 35 -13.02 -4.54 13.58
CA VAL A 35 -12.00 -3.62 13.05
C VAL A 35 -11.79 -3.85 11.54
N GLU A 36 -11.61 -5.10 11.10
CA GLU A 36 -11.37 -5.43 9.69
C GLU A 36 -12.55 -5.06 8.78
N ASN A 37 -13.77 -5.11 9.31
CA ASN A 37 -14.98 -4.71 8.60
C ASN A 37 -15.31 -3.21 8.76
N GLY A 38 -14.44 -2.42 9.41
CA GLY A 38 -14.63 -0.97 9.58
C GLY A 38 -15.77 -0.58 10.54
N VAL A 39 -16.26 -1.52 11.36
CA VAL A 39 -17.30 -1.29 12.37
C VAL A 39 -16.73 -0.56 13.58
N ASP A 40 -15.54 -0.98 14.03
CA ASP A 40 -14.84 -0.32 15.13
C ASP A 40 -13.85 0.74 14.60
N ALA A 41 -13.54 1.72 15.46
CA ALA A 41 -12.50 2.69 15.19
C ALA A 41 -11.11 2.03 14.99
N PRO A 42 -10.16 2.71 14.31
CA PRO A 42 -8.80 2.23 14.20
C PRO A 42 -8.20 1.84 15.56
N PRO A 43 -7.49 0.69 15.65
CA PRO A 43 -6.81 0.28 16.87
C PRO A 43 -5.87 1.36 17.43
N THR A 44 -5.53 1.25 18.71
CA THR A 44 -4.54 2.14 19.34
C THR A 44 -3.17 1.97 18.68
N PRO A 45 -2.28 2.98 18.75
CA PRO A 45 -0.93 2.86 18.21
C PRO A 45 -0.19 1.61 18.70
N GLU A 46 -0.30 1.26 19.99
CA GLU A 46 0.35 0.07 20.56
C GLU A 46 -0.16 -1.22 19.91
N ARG A 47 -1.48 -1.29 19.65
CA ARG A 47 -2.09 -2.43 18.95
C ARG A 47 -1.68 -2.48 17.48
N LEU A 48 -1.58 -1.33 16.81
CA LEU A 48 -1.09 -1.27 15.43
C LEU A 48 0.37 -1.73 15.34
N SER A 49 1.22 -1.33 16.27
CA SER A 49 2.61 -1.82 16.36
C SER A 49 2.66 -3.34 16.61
N ALA A 50 1.79 -3.87 17.47
CA ALA A 50 1.70 -5.31 17.70
C ALA A 50 1.27 -6.08 16.44
N ILE A 51 0.26 -5.56 15.71
CA ILE A 51 -0.19 -6.12 14.43
C ILE A 51 0.93 -6.07 13.38
N ALA A 52 1.60 -4.92 13.24
CA ALA A 52 2.68 -4.72 12.29
C ALA A 52 3.81 -5.74 12.50
N ARG A 53 4.20 -5.96 13.76
CA ARG A 53 5.22 -6.95 14.14
C ARG A 53 4.82 -8.38 13.76
N GLU A 54 3.57 -8.77 14.00
CA GLU A 54 3.07 -10.12 13.64
C GLU A 54 3.00 -10.32 12.11
N LEU A 55 2.63 -9.27 11.38
CA LEU A 55 2.59 -9.27 9.91
C LEU A 55 3.95 -9.02 9.26
N ARG A 56 4.99 -8.74 10.06
CA ARG A 56 6.35 -8.40 9.63
C ARG A 56 6.38 -7.24 8.62
N VAL A 57 5.58 -6.22 8.88
CA VAL A 57 5.57 -4.95 8.13
C VAL A 57 6.01 -3.79 9.05
N PRO A 58 6.62 -2.72 8.51
CA PRO A 58 6.92 -1.52 9.28
C PRO A 58 5.67 -0.94 9.94
N SER A 59 5.81 -0.53 11.20
CA SER A 59 4.69 0.02 11.98
C SER A 59 4.18 1.33 11.38
N SER A 60 5.09 2.15 10.84
CA SER A 60 4.80 3.41 10.16
C SER A 60 3.75 3.25 9.05
N LEU A 61 3.81 2.19 8.24
CA LEU A 61 2.85 1.98 7.15
C LEU A 61 1.41 1.83 7.68
N LEU A 62 1.21 1.08 8.76
CA LEU A 62 -0.13 0.91 9.34
C LEU A 62 -0.61 2.18 10.05
N MET A 63 0.30 2.92 10.67
CA MET A 63 0.00 4.21 11.30
C MET A 63 -0.45 5.25 10.26
N ASP A 64 0.28 5.34 9.14
CA ASP A 64 -0.03 6.24 8.04
C ASP A 64 -1.40 5.91 7.42
N VAL A 65 -1.69 4.63 7.19
CA VAL A 65 -3.02 4.18 6.73
C VAL A 65 -4.13 4.53 7.73
N ALA A 66 -3.82 4.50 9.03
CA ALA A 66 -4.73 4.87 10.11
C ALA A 66 -4.82 6.39 10.35
N ASN A 67 -4.02 7.21 9.66
CA ASN A 67 -3.80 8.63 9.94
C ASN A 67 -3.46 8.88 11.43
N ARG A 68 -2.58 8.05 11.99
CA ARG A 68 -2.11 8.12 13.38
C ARG A 68 -0.63 8.48 13.39
N MET A 69 -0.20 9.23 14.41
CA MET A 69 1.22 9.43 14.67
C MET A 69 1.82 8.24 15.40
N SER A 70 3.10 7.96 15.14
CA SER A 70 3.86 6.97 15.90
C SER A 70 4.00 7.41 17.37
N PRO A 71 3.88 6.49 18.35
CA PRO A 71 4.13 6.80 19.76
C PRO A 71 5.51 7.40 20.00
N SER A 72 6.52 6.99 19.21
CA SER A 72 7.88 7.52 19.30
C SER A 72 7.96 9.01 18.95
N VAL A 73 7.14 9.47 18.00
CA VAL A 73 7.09 10.90 17.63
C VAL A 73 6.42 11.71 18.74
N ALA A 74 5.32 11.19 19.31
CA ALA A 74 4.65 11.84 20.44
C ALA A 74 5.58 11.97 21.66
N ALA A 75 6.23 10.88 22.05
CA ALA A 75 7.19 10.87 23.16
C ALA A 75 8.36 11.85 22.94
N TYR A 76 8.88 11.93 21.71
CA TYR A 76 9.96 12.88 21.39
C TYR A 76 9.51 14.34 21.49
N LEU A 77 8.28 14.67 21.05
CA LEU A 77 7.75 16.03 21.19
C LEU A 77 7.51 16.42 22.65
N GLU A 78 7.16 15.46 23.51
CA GLU A 78 7.06 15.67 24.96
C GLU A 78 8.43 15.89 25.60
N GLU A 79 9.45 15.12 25.18
CA GLU A 79 10.83 15.25 25.66
C GLU A 79 11.50 16.56 25.20
N VAL A 80 11.23 16.96 23.96
CA VAL A 80 11.82 18.15 23.33
C VAL A 80 10.71 19.07 22.79
N PRO A 81 10.05 19.86 23.65
CA PRO A 81 8.93 20.72 23.25
C PRO A 81 9.26 21.69 22.11
N GLY A 82 10.51 22.15 22.04
CA GLY A 82 11.00 23.04 20.97
C GLY A 82 10.97 22.40 19.57
N ALA A 83 10.97 21.07 19.46
CA ALA A 83 10.86 20.38 18.18
C ALA A 83 9.51 20.62 17.50
N GLY A 84 8.44 20.89 18.29
CA GLY A 84 7.13 21.25 17.75
C GLY A 84 7.16 22.49 16.87
N ALA A 85 7.99 23.49 17.21
CA ALA A 85 8.14 24.70 16.42
C ALA A 85 8.71 24.42 15.02
N LEU A 86 9.67 23.49 14.90
CA LEU A 86 10.23 23.09 13.61
C LEU A 86 9.16 22.42 12.73
N PHE A 87 8.33 21.54 13.29
CA PHE A 87 7.24 20.93 12.53
C PHE A 87 6.18 21.96 12.11
N LEU A 88 5.88 22.93 12.96
CA LEU A 88 5.00 24.05 12.59
C LEU A 88 5.61 24.90 11.47
N ASP A 89 6.91 25.17 11.51
CA ASP A 89 7.63 25.90 10.47
C ASP A 89 7.56 25.17 9.11
N ILE A 90 7.76 23.86 9.13
CA ILE A 90 7.61 22.97 7.97
C ILE A 90 6.18 23.03 7.43
N ALA A 91 5.18 22.92 8.30
CA ALA A 91 3.77 22.94 7.93
C ALA A 91 3.33 24.30 7.35
N GLN A 92 3.75 25.42 7.96
CA GLN A 92 3.42 26.77 7.52
C GLN A 92 4.03 27.09 6.15
N ARG A 93 5.25 26.60 5.88
CA ARG A 93 5.91 26.73 4.58
C ARG A 93 5.37 25.75 3.53
N ARG A 94 4.53 24.80 3.95
CA ARG A 94 3.92 23.76 3.10
C ARG A 94 4.96 23.02 2.26
N LEU A 95 6.03 22.55 2.91
CA LEU A 95 7.08 21.80 2.21
C LEU A 95 6.46 20.61 1.47
N SER A 96 6.85 20.45 0.20
CA SER A 96 6.45 19.31 -0.62
C SER A 96 7.17 18.02 -0.19
N GLY A 97 6.69 16.88 -0.66
CA GLY A 97 7.35 15.58 -0.40
C GLY A 97 8.81 15.56 -0.85
N LEU A 98 9.12 16.17 -2.00
CA LEU A 98 10.49 16.29 -2.50
C LEU A 98 11.35 17.19 -1.60
N GLN A 99 10.80 18.27 -1.06
CA GLN A 99 11.53 19.13 -0.13
C GLN A 99 11.76 18.44 1.21
N LEU A 100 10.77 17.69 1.71
CA LEU A 100 10.92 16.87 2.92
C LEU A 100 11.93 15.74 2.74
N ALA A 101 12.00 15.14 1.56
CA ALA A 101 13.04 14.16 1.23
C ALA A 101 14.44 14.79 1.32
N ARG A 102 14.63 16.01 0.82
CA ARG A 102 15.91 16.73 0.97
C ARG A 102 16.25 17.04 2.42
N VAL A 103 15.26 17.41 3.24
CA VAL A 103 15.46 17.59 4.69
C VAL A 103 15.89 16.28 5.34
N ARG A 104 15.28 15.15 4.95
CA ARG A 104 15.67 13.82 5.43
C ARG A 104 17.08 13.44 5.01
N ASP A 105 17.46 13.68 3.76
CA ASP A 105 18.80 13.39 3.27
C ASP A 105 19.85 14.18 4.08
N PHE A 106 19.55 15.44 4.40
CA PHE A 106 20.37 16.25 5.30
C PHE A 106 20.44 15.65 6.70
N LEU A 107 19.31 15.26 7.29
CA LEU A 107 19.29 14.62 8.62
C LEU A 107 20.09 13.31 8.64
N ASP A 108 20.00 12.51 7.58
CA ASP A 108 20.71 11.24 7.46
C ASP A 108 22.22 11.43 7.33
N ALA A 109 22.66 12.50 6.66
CA ALA A 109 24.07 12.85 6.51
C ALA A 109 24.68 13.44 7.80
N GLU A 110 23.97 14.36 8.44
CA GLU A 110 24.49 15.10 9.60
C GLU A 110 24.22 14.38 10.93
N PHE A 111 23.10 13.63 11.03
CA PHE A 111 22.60 12.99 12.25
C PHE A 111 22.17 11.53 11.99
N PRO A 112 23.11 10.64 11.64
CA PRO A 112 22.79 9.27 11.25
C PRO A 112 22.11 8.50 12.39
N VAL A 113 20.98 7.84 12.09
CA VAL A 113 20.27 6.99 13.05
C VAL A 113 21.01 5.65 13.19
N PRO A 114 21.27 5.16 14.42
CA PRO A 114 21.86 3.83 14.62
C PRO A 114 21.05 2.72 13.96
N GLN A 115 21.72 1.75 13.32
CA GLN A 115 21.12 0.70 12.49
C GLN A 115 20.04 -0.15 13.21
N GLY A 116 20.02 -0.20 14.54
CA GLY A 116 19.00 -0.90 15.35
C GLY A 116 17.77 -0.07 15.74
N ARG A 117 17.72 1.23 15.41
CA ARG A 117 16.62 2.15 15.74
C ARG A 117 15.71 2.49 14.56
N ARG A 118 16.07 2.10 13.33
CA ARG A 118 15.24 2.33 12.15
C ARG A 118 14.21 1.21 11.98
N ASP A 119 12.96 1.58 11.72
CA ASP A 119 11.98 0.66 11.16
C ASP A 119 12.50 0.17 9.79
N ALA A 120 12.11 -1.03 9.37
CA ALA A 120 12.59 -1.58 8.10
C ALA A 120 12.23 -0.63 6.93
N ALA A 121 13.21 -0.32 6.09
CA ALA A 121 13.01 0.61 4.98
C ALA A 121 11.90 0.10 4.04
N VAL A 122 10.97 0.97 3.69
CA VAL A 122 9.89 0.65 2.74
C VAL A 122 10.44 0.83 1.32
N PRO A 123 10.59 -0.26 0.53
CA PRO A 123 11.11 -0.15 -0.83
C PRO A 123 10.12 0.62 -1.72
N PRO A 124 10.59 1.55 -2.58
CA PRO A 124 9.72 2.20 -3.55
C PRO A 124 9.13 1.24 -4.57
N LEU A 125 7.96 1.60 -5.08
CA LEU A 125 7.29 0.93 -6.19
C LEU A 125 7.79 1.41 -7.54
N ALA A 126 8.27 2.65 -7.65
CA ALA A 126 8.74 3.22 -8.92
C ALA A 126 9.74 2.32 -9.69
N PRO A 127 10.73 1.66 -9.05
CA PRO A 127 11.62 0.72 -9.76
C PRO A 127 10.94 -0.54 -10.31
N LEU A 128 9.75 -0.90 -9.81
CA LEU A 128 9.00 -2.10 -10.21
C LEU A 128 7.97 -1.81 -11.30
N LEU A 129 7.69 -0.53 -11.56
CA LEU A 129 6.69 -0.06 -12.52
C LEU A 129 7.40 0.59 -13.72
N ALA A 130 7.47 -0.14 -14.83
CA ALA A 130 7.97 0.39 -16.09
C ALA A 130 6.87 1.16 -16.84
N PRO A 131 7.20 2.17 -17.68
CA PRO A 131 6.20 2.93 -18.44
C PRO A 131 5.24 2.06 -19.25
N GLU A 132 5.72 0.95 -19.83
CA GLU A 132 4.95 0.04 -20.68
C GLU A 132 3.92 -0.78 -19.89
N ARG A 133 4.03 -0.80 -18.56
CA ARG A 133 3.10 -1.48 -17.63
C ARG A 133 2.07 -0.53 -17.03
N VAL A 134 2.04 0.72 -17.49
CA VAL A 134 1.01 1.70 -17.15
C VAL A 134 -0.03 1.71 -18.27
N VAL A 135 -1.28 1.45 -17.91
CA VAL A 135 -2.45 1.55 -18.78
C VAL A 135 -3.31 2.68 -18.24
N LEU A 136 -3.60 3.65 -19.09
CA LEU A 136 -4.39 4.82 -18.73
C LEU A 136 -5.78 4.75 -19.33
N GLN A 137 -6.78 5.15 -18.55
CA GLN A 137 -8.17 5.28 -18.99
C GLN A 137 -8.67 4.01 -19.69
N LEU A 138 -8.45 2.84 -19.09
CA LEU A 138 -8.97 1.58 -19.60
C LEU A 138 -10.50 1.60 -19.59
N SER A 139 -11.09 1.46 -20.77
CA SER A 139 -12.51 1.17 -20.94
C SER A 139 -12.72 -0.34 -20.82
N CYS A 140 -13.49 -0.76 -19.83
CA CYS A 140 -13.78 -2.17 -19.54
C CYS A 140 -15.23 -2.32 -19.07
N ALA A 141 -15.78 -3.52 -19.23
CA ALA A 141 -17.10 -3.88 -18.74
C ALA A 141 -17.07 -4.39 -17.29
N GLY A 142 -15.93 -4.94 -16.86
CA GLY A 142 -15.79 -5.49 -15.51
C GLY A 142 -14.37 -5.86 -15.11
N TRP A 143 -14.29 -6.57 -13.98
CA TRP A 143 -13.02 -6.96 -13.37
C TRP A 143 -12.14 -7.86 -14.24
N ASP A 144 -12.75 -8.80 -14.96
CA ASP A 144 -12.02 -9.75 -15.80
C ASP A 144 -11.18 -9.04 -16.86
N ASP A 145 -11.75 -8.04 -17.54
CA ASP A 145 -11.03 -7.22 -18.52
C ASP A 145 -9.82 -6.51 -17.88
N VAL A 146 -9.99 -5.99 -16.64
CA VAL A 146 -8.91 -5.30 -15.93
C VAL A 146 -7.81 -6.27 -15.53
N LEU A 147 -8.16 -7.47 -15.07
CA LEU A 147 -7.19 -8.50 -14.68
C LEU A 147 -6.43 -9.04 -15.90
N ASP A 148 -7.10 -9.25 -17.02
CA ASP A 148 -6.49 -9.71 -18.26
C ASP A 148 -5.46 -8.69 -18.77
N VAL A 149 -5.84 -7.41 -18.84
CA VAL A 149 -4.94 -6.31 -19.22
C VAL A 149 -3.78 -6.18 -18.23
N ALA A 150 -4.05 -6.23 -16.92
CA ALA A 150 -3.00 -6.12 -15.92
C ALA A 150 -2.01 -7.29 -16.00
N ALA A 151 -2.49 -8.52 -16.19
CA ALA A 151 -1.65 -9.71 -16.33
C ALA A 151 -0.78 -9.65 -17.58
N GLU A 152 -1.32 -9.21 -18.72
CA GLU A 152 -0.55 -9.01 -19.95
C GLU A 152 0.59 -8.01 -19.72
N ARG A 153 0.33 -6.93 -18.99
CA ARG A 153 1.36 -5.92 -18.64
C ARG A 153 2.40 -6.44 -17.68
N LEU A 154 2.00 -7.23 -16.67
CA LEU A 154 2.92 -7.89 -15.74
C LEU A 154 3.83 -8.90 -16.45
N ALA A 155 3.31 -9.58 -17.48
CA ALA A 155 4.01 -10.63 -18.22
C ALA A 155 4.54 -10.17 -19.59
N SER A 156 4.62 -8.86 -19.86
CA SER A 156 4.97 -8.32 -21.19
C SER A 156 6.35 -8.72 -21.74
N SER A 157 7.26 -9.17 -20.87
CA SER A 157 8.58 -9.69 -21.24
C SER A 157 8.67 -11.22 -21.16
N ARG A 158 7.53 -11.92 -21.16
CA ARG A 158 7.42 -13.36 -20.87
C ARG A 158 6.62 -14.11 -21.95
N PRO A 159 6.79 -15.44 -22.09
CA PRO A 159 6.01 -16.26 -23.01
C PRO A 159 4.52 -16.32 -22.65
N GLY A 160 3.65 -16.57 -23.64
CA GLY A 160 2.19 -16.57 -23.47
C GLY A 160 1.63 -17.55 -22.42
N ALA A 161 2.27 -18.71 -22.22
CA ALA A 161 1.86 -19.67 -21.18
C ALA A 161 2.06 -19.14 -19.75
N GLU A 162 2.98 -18.20 -19.54
CA GLU A 162 3.15 -17.53 -18.25
C GLU A 162 2.07 -16.47 -18.02
N VAL A 163 1.62 -15.78 -19.08
CA VAL A 163 0.52 -14.81 -19.00
C VAL A 163 -0.74 -15.46 -18.45
N ALA A 164 -1.13 -16.62 -18.98
CA ALA A 164 -2.30 -17.37 -18.51
C ALA A 164 -2.21 -17.73 -17.02
N ARG A 165 -1.03 -18.14 -16.55
CA ARG A 165 -0.80 -18.44 -15.13
C ARG A 165 -0.93 -17.20 -14.24
N VAL A 166 -0.49 -16.04 -14.72
CA VAL A 166 -0.65 -14.77 -13.99
C VAL A 166 -2.13 -14.39 -13.92
N VAL A 167 -2.87 -14.46 -15.02
CA VAL A 167 -4.33 -14.23 -15.05
C VAL A 167 -5.04 -15.12 -14.03
N ASP A 168 -4.81 -16.44 -14.10
CA ASP A 168 -5.41 -17.41 -13.18
C ASP A 168 -5.02 -17.12 -11.72
N GLY A 169 -3.76 -16.69 -11.50
CA GLY A 169 -3.27 -16.26 -10.19
C GLY A 169 -4.06 -15.09 -9.62
N LEU A 170 -4.24 -14.03 -10.42
CA LEU A 170 -4.96 -12.83 -10.01
C LEU A 170 -6.45 -13.11 -9.76
N ARG A 171 -7.10 -13.88 -10.65
CA ARG A 171 -8.51 -14.26 -10.53
C ARG A 171 -8.76 -15.10 -9.28
N ARG A 172 -7.96 -16.15 -9.08
CA ARG A 172 -8.05 -17.01 -7.89
C ARG A 172 -7.94 -16.22 -6.60
N HIS A 173 -6.97 -15.32 -6.50
CA HIS A 173 -6.81 -14.47 -5.31
C HIS A 173 -8.04 -13.60 -5.06
N ARG A 174 -8.56 -12.98 -6.13
CA ARG A 174 -9.74 -12.10 -6.09
C ARG A 174 -11.03 -12.81 -5.68
N GLU A 175 -11.17 -14.08 -6.02
CA GLU A 175 -12.28 -14.96 -5.61
C GLU A 175 -12.15 -15.38 -4.14
N GLU A 176 -10.92 -15.67 -3.68
CA GLU A 176 -10.64 -16.07 -2.30
C GLU A 176 -10.77 -14.90 -1.32
N SER A 177 -10.40 -13.68 -1.71
CA SER A 177 -10.43 -12.50 -0.85
C SER A 177 -10.51 -11.20 -1.64
N SER A 178 -11.16 -10.19 -1.05
CA SER A 178 -11.17 -8.85 -1.64
C SER A 178 -9.78 -8.23 -1.60
N CYS A 179 -9.30 -7.76 -2.75
CA CYS A 179 -8.07 -7.00 -2.89
C CYS A 179 -8.28 -5.48 -2.93
N ALA A 180 -9.50 -5.01 -2.67
CA ALA A 180 -9.80 -3.59 -2.58
C ALA A 180 -9.31 -3.01 -1.24
N VAL A 181 -8.45 -2.00 -1.30
CA VAL A 181 -7.87 -1.33 -0.13
C VAL A 181 -8.54 0.01 0.18
N GLY A 182 -9.53 0.40 -0.62
CA GLY A 182 -10.24 1.68 -0.51
C GLY A 182 -9.54 2.82 -1.23
N GLY A 183 -10.07 4.04 -1.12
CA GLY A 183 -9.63 5.20 -1.89
C GLY A 183 -9.95 5.10 -3.39
N GLY A 184 -10.79 4.13 -3.79
CA GLY A 184 -10.97 3.74 -5.19
C GLY A 184 -9.79 2.97 -5.77
N VAL A 185 -8.97 2.32 -4.93
CA VAL A 185 -7.81 1.51 -5.33
C VAL A 185 -8.00 0.03 -4.95
N ALA A 186 -7.53 -0.85 -5.83
CA ALA A 186 -7.37 -2.27 -5.53
C ALA A 186 -5.99 -2.80 -5.94
N VAL A 187 -5.56 -3.86 -5.27
CA VAL A 187 -4.21 -4.43 -5.37
C VAL A 187 -4.23 -5.93 -5.61
N PRO A 188 -4.80 -6.39 -6.74
CA PRO A 188 -4.78 -7.81 -7.08
C PRO A 188 -3.33 -8.27 -7.23
N HIS A 189 -3.01 -9.46 -6.76
CA HIS A 189 -1.65 -9.94 -6.81
C HIS A 189 -1.57 -11.44 -7.04
N ALA A 190 -0.48 -11.85 -7.69
CA ALA A 190 -0.23 -13.22 -8.09
C ALA A 190 1.22 -13.60 -7.84
N PHE A 191 1.47 -14.90 -7.92
CA PHE A 191 2.81 -15.46 -7.75
C PHE A 191 3.16 -16.31 -8.95
N LEU A 192 4.37 -16.11 -9.45
CA LEU A 192 4.93 -16.93 -10.51
C LEU A 192 6.37 -17.28 -10.13
N PRO A 193 6.69 -18.56 -9.86
CA PRO A 193 8.04 -18.97 -9.49
C PRO A 193 9.08 -18.49 -10.50
N GLY A 194 10.16 -17.87 -10.02
CA GLY A 194 11.21 -17.28 -10.86
C GLY A 194 10.86 -15.90 -11.45
N ALA A 195 9.70 -15.33 -11.13
CA ALA A 195 9.39 -13.96 -11.51
C ALA A 195 10.24 -12.95 -10.74
N VAL A 196 10.61 -11.86 -11.41
CA VAL A 196 11.14 -10.68 -10.74
C VAL A 196 9.95 -9.84 -10.26
N PRO A 197 9.94 -9.34 -9.01
CA PRO A 197 8.89 -8.48 -8.51
C PRO A 197 8.55 -7.36 -9.51
N THR A 198 7.28 -7.30 -9.91
CA THR A 198 6.82 -6.43 -10.98
C THR A 198 5.45 -5.86 -10.64
N VAL A 199 5.21 -4.61 -11.02
CA VAL A 199 3.94 -3.93 -10.83
C VAL A 199 3.39 -3.47 -12.18
N ALA A 200 2.07 -3.61 -12.36
CA ALA A 200 1.32 -2.98 -13.43
C ALA A 200 0.28 -2.03 -12.82
N LEU A 201 0.08 -0.89 -13.46
CA LEU A 201 -0.87 0.13 -13.00
C LEU A 201 -1.88 0.40 -14.08
N VAL A 202 -3.16 0.32 -13.72
CA VAL A 202 -4.29 0.56 -14.62
C VAL A 202 -5.17 1.64 -14.02
N THR A 203 -5.39 2.75 -14.74
CA THR A 203 -6.46 3.70 -14.41
C THR A 203 -7.67 3.43 -15.30
N LEU A 204 -8.87 3.58 -14.75
CA LEU A 204 -10.12 3.23 -15.43
C LEU A 204 -10.78 4.48 -16.02
N ALA A 205 -11.25 4.40 -17.27
CA ALA A 205 -11.96 5.50 -17.93
C ALA A 205 -13.30 5.78 -17.25
N THR A 206 -14.04 4.71 -16.94
CA THR A 206 -15.27 4.77 -16.14
C THR A 206 -15.02 4.00 -14.85
N PRO A 207 -15.29 4.58 -13.67
CA PRO A 207 -15.12 3.86 -12.41
C PRO A 207 -15.97 2.59 -12.37
N LEU A 208 -15.36 1.47 -11.99
CA LEU A 208 -16.10 0.21 -11.83
C LEU A 208 -16.83 0.22 -10.49
N ALA A 209 -18.15 0.00 -10.53
CA ALA A 209 -18.93 -0.29 -9.34
C ALA A 209 -18.47 -1.62 -8.76
N GLY A 210 -18.25 -1.67 -7.45
CA GLY A 210 -17.77 -2.87 -6.79
C GLY A 210 -17.77 -2.72 -5.27
N ASP A 211 -17.54 -3.85 -4.60
CA ASP A 211 -17.52 -3.94 -3.15
C ASP A 211 -16.18 -3.43 -2.60
N THR A 212 -16.06 -2.10 -2.52
CA THR A 212 -14.91 -1.43 -1.92
C THR A 212 -15.18 -1.11 -0.45
N PRO A 213 -14.15 -1.09 0.41
CA PRO A 213 -14.33 -0.83 1.83
C PRO A 213 -14.89 0.57 2.18
N ASP A 214 -14.85 1.54 1.27
CA ASP A 214 -15.49 2.86 1.39
C ASP A 214 -16.87 2.96 0.74
N GLY A 215 -17.25 2.01 -0.11
CA GLY A 215 -18.31 2.19 -1.09
C GLY A 215 -17.96 3.18 -2.23
N LYS A 216 -16.71 3.66 -2.32
CA LYS A 216 -16.26 4.46 -3.47
C LYS A 216 -16.00 3.54 -4.66
N PRO A 217 -16.41 3.89 -5.89
CA PRO A 217 -16.15 3.05 -7.04
C PRO A 217 -14.65 2.91 -7.28
N LEU A 218 -14.25 1.77 -7.85
CA LEU A 218 -12.87 1.50 -8.22
C LEU A 218 -12.46 2.39 -9.37
N ARG A 219 -11.28 3.01 -9.28
CA ARG A 219 -10.74 3.93 -10.29
C ARG A 219 -9.33 3.55 -10.73
N VAL A 220 -8.56 2.91 -9.84
CA VAL A 220 -7.18 2.49 -10.10
C VAL A 220 -6.97 1.05 -9.61
N VAL A 221 -6.32 0.24 -10.44
CA VAL A 221 -5.87 -1.10 -10.08
C VAL A 221 -4.35 -1.13 -10.18
N VAL A 222 -3.70 -1.57 -9.10
CA VAL A 222 -2.25 -1.74 -9.05
C VAL A 222 -1.95 -3.22 -8.84
N ALA A 223 -1.75 -3.94 -9.94
CA ALA A 223 -1.52 -5.37 -9.91
C ALA A 223 -0.06 -5.68 -9.58
N VAL A 224 0.17 -6.69 -8.75
CA VAL A 224 1.51 -7.08 -8.29
C VAL A 224 1.81 -8.52 -8.66
N LEU A 225 3.01 -8.76 -9.18
CA LEU A 225 3.56 -10.09 -9.41
C LEU A 225 4.84 -10.24 -8.60
N ASP A 226 4.87 -11.21 -7.68
CA ASP A 226 6.08 -11.60 -6.94
C ASP A 226 6.44 -13.07 -7.26
N ALA A 227 7.66 -13.50 -6.91
CA ALA A 227 8.09 -14.89 -7.08
C ALA A 227 7.41 -15.83 -6.07
N GLU A 228 7.21 -15.34 -4.85
CA GLU A 228 6.82 -16.11 -3.68
C GLU A 228 6.10 -15.24 -2.65
N ARG A 229 5.37 -15.89 -1.74
CA ARG A 229 4.69 -15.24 -0.62
C ARG A 229 5.69 -14.91 0.49
N GLY A 230 5.52 -13.76 1.16
CA GLY A 230 6.35 -13.45 2.32
C GLY A 230 6.38 -11.98 2.74
N GLY A 231 7.34 -11.66 3.61
CA GLY A 231 7.51 -10.31 4.17
C GLY A 231 7.63 -9.21 3.11
N PRO A 232 8.50 -9.33 2.09
CA PRO A 232 8.64 -8.30 1.05
C PRO A 232 7.33 -7.99 0.31
N GLN A 233 6.52 -9.02 0.05
CA GLN A 233 5.19 -8.86 -0.55
C GLN A 233 4.25 -8.10 0.39
N LEU A 234 4.17 -8.50 1.67
CA LEU A 234 3.31 -7.84 2.66
C LEU A 234 3.67 -6.36 2.84
N VAL A 235 4.97 -6.04 2.87
CA VAL A 235 5.44 -4.64 2.92
C VAL A 235 4.97 -3.86 1.69
N ARG A 236 5.05 -4.46 0.51
CA ARG A 236 4.59 -3.85 -0.75
C ARG A 236 3.08 -3.59 -0.74
N LEU A 237 2.29 -4.56 -0.29
CA LEU A 237 0.84 -4.42 -0.18
C LEU A 237 0.45 -3.35 0.86
N ALA A 238 1.12 -3.32 2.01
CA ALA A 238 0.92 -2.30 3.04
C ALA A 238 1.27 -0.90 2.51
N HIS A 239 2.33 -0.79 1.73
CA HIS A 239 2.74 0.47 1.09
C HIS A 239 1.75 0.92 0.02
N LEU A 240 1.25 0.02 -0.83
CA LEU A 240 0.19 0.35 -1.79
C LEU A 240 -1.09 0.83 -1.09
N ALA A 241 -1.47 0.16 0.01
CA ALA A 241 -2.60 0.59 0.82
C ALA A 241 -2.36 1.97 1.46
N ARG A 242 -1.13 2.27 1.89
CA ARG A 242 -0.73 3.61 2.34
C ARG A 242 -0.93 4.64 1.24
N LEU A 243 -0.43 4.38 0.03
CA LEU A 243 -0.58 5.30 -1.10
C LEU A 243 -2.06 5.52 -1.45
N ALA A 244 -2.87 4.46 -1.42
CA ALA A 244 -4.32 4.56 -1.61
C ALA A 244 -4.98 5.46 -0.55
N ALA A 245 -4.62 5.32 0.72
CA ALA A 245 -5.10 6.17 1.81
C ALA A 245 -4.68 7.65 1.65
N HIS A 246 -3.57 7.90 0.94
CA HIS A 246 -3.03 9.24 0.66
C HIS A 246 -3.40 9.77 -0.74
N GLY A 247 -4.49 9.28 -1.32
CA GLY A 247 -5.08 9.86 -2.53
C GLY A 247 -4.39 9.43 -3.83
N LEU A 248 -3.79 8.24 -3.89
CA LEU A 248 -3.19 7.69 -5.13
C LEU A 248 -4.16 7.80 -6.31
N ALA A 249 -5.40 7.33 -6.17
CA ALA A 249 -6.38 7.39 -7.25
C ALA A 249 -6.70 8.83 -7.67
N ASP A 250 -6.84 9.75 -6.71
CA ASP A 250 -7.16 11.16 -7.00
C ASP A 250 -6.05 11.84 -7.80
N ARG A 251 -4.78 11.45 -7.58
CA ARG A 251 -3.64 11.98 -8.36
C ARG A 251 -3.52 11.39 -9.76
N LEU A 252 -3.95 10.14 -9.97
CA LEU A 252 -3.67 9.42 -11.23
C LEU A 252 -4.81 9.46 -12.26
N VAL A 253 -6.07 9.59 -11.84
CA VAL A 253 -7.25 9.46 -12.73
C VAL A 253 -7.35 10.56 -13.81
N GLY A 254 -6.61 11.66 -13.71
CA GLY A 254 -6.57 12.72 -14.73
C GLY A 254 -5.35 12.69 -15.65
N LEU A 255 -4.40 11.78 -15.44
CA LEU A 255 -3.14 11.77 -16.18
C LEU A 255 -3.29 11.08 -17.53
N SER A 256 -2.56 11.58 -18.53
CA SER A 256 -2.64 11.10 -19.92
C SER A 256 -1.32 10.50 -20.43
N GLN A 257 -0.23 10.57 -19.66
CA GLN A 257 1.06 10.00 -20.03
C GLN A 257 1.65 9.12 -18.91
N PRO A 258 2.22 7.94 -19.23
CA PRO A 258 2.88 7.08 -18.24
C PRO A 258 3.99 7.78 -17.43
N ALA A 259 4.75 8.67 -18.04
CA ALA A 259 5.79 9.44 -17.35
C ALA A 259 5.22 10.32 -16.22
N GLN A 260 4.02 10.88 -16.41
CA GLN A 260 3.34 11.67 -15.37
C GLN A 260 2.92 10.79 -14.18
N VAL A 261 2.49 9.55 -14.45
CA VAL A 261 2.16 8.57 -13.40
C VAL A 261 3.40 8.24 -12.57
N LEU A 262 4.53 7.96 -13.23
CA LEU A 262 5.79 7.64 -12.54
C LEU A 262 6.27 8.81 -11.68
N SER A 263 6.22 10.04 -12.20
CA SER A 263 6.55 11.25 -11.42
C SER A 263 5.62 11.43 -10.23
N SER A 264 4.30 11.31 -10.45
CA SER A 264 3.29 11.47 -9.40
C SER A 264 3.43 10.42 -8.31
N LEU A 265 3.75 9.17 -8.68
CA LEU A 265 4.03 8.09 -7.75
C LEU A 265 5.30 8.37 -6.95
N ALA A 266 6.39 8.77 -7.60
CA ALA A 266 7.64 9.11 -6.92
C ALA A 266 7.45 10.26 -5.90
N GLU A 267 6.66 11.28 -6.24
CA GLU A 267 6.32 12.38 -5.32
C GLU A 267 5.48 11.91 -4.12
N LEU A 268 4.51 11.02 -4.33
CA LEU A 268 3.73 10.40 -3.24
C LEU A 268 4.62 9.52 -2.34
N GLU A 269 5.62 8.86 -2.93
CA GLU A 269 6.57 8.01 -2.23
C GLU A 269 7.70 8.77 -1.54
N ALA A 270 7.96 10.02 -1.91
CA ALA A 270 8.96 10.86 -1.24
C ALA A 270 8.63 11.12 0.24
N LEU A 271 7.36 10.93 0.63
CA LEU A 271 6.86 11.01 2.00
C LEU A 271 6.91 9.69 2.78
N ARG A 272 7.58 8.64 2.25
CA ARG A 272 7.67 7.31 2.88
C ARG A 272 8.50 7.29 4.15
#